data_AF-A0A4R7W8D2-F1
#
_entry.id   AF-A0A4R7W8D2-F1
#
_cell.length_a   1.000
_cell.length_b   1.000
_cell.length_c   1.000
_cell.angle_alpha   90.00
_cell.angle_beta   90.00
_cell.angle_gamma   90.00
#
_symmetry.space_group_name_H-M   'P 1'
#
loop_
_entity.id
_entity.type
_entity.pdbx_description
1 polymer ?
#
loop_
_entity_poly.entity_id
_entity_poly.type
_entity_poly.pdbx_seq_one_letter_code
_entity_poly.pdbx_strand_id
1 'polypeptide(L)'
;MSQAARVDDPIQHTGSLTGLLAGLAIGAIGAALVVSTGGLAAVAIVGASAAAGAGIGQLIGSLSICDHGTGQILTGSGNVHINGKPAARAHIDTAKCAEHGPVPKIIAQGSGTVYINNMPAARVGDRTVCDGKISAGSNNVSIGGGTQTTDAIDPEVPEVLERGIFYVGLGSAFVLASPVVVIAGLVLGFAGGEAGAWAGGKLFGDGSNGQKLMAFGGALLGGGLGAKGGKWFDARYEIKVQGVGSNLANVKIQRRAVATDESVKVPTHKVPYSPVTKAQRANLKTKLESRTLTRDEYKRLDWDRRFSNKRAKGVSRFWADERAKLKLGESGTRSWSPEQKADILTNKTPKYNGESIQGHHKYNALDHPQLASDPKNIYPATRTEHFERWHGGNWRNDSFGEPVNFNYPEEF
;
A
#
# COMPACT_ATOMS: atom_id res chain seq x y z
N MET A 1 20.94 29.10 -6.46
CA MET A 1 20.90 30.01 -7.63
C MET A 1 20.77 29.15 -8.87
N SER A 2 19.97 29.58 -9.86
CA SER A 2 19.71 28.80 -11.08
C SER A 2 20.26 29.54 -12.29
N GLN A 3 20.66 28.82 -13.34
CA GLN A 3 21.19 29.42 -14.56
C GLN A 3 20.18 30.41 -15.16
N ALA A 4 20.65 31.57 -15.60
CA ALA A 4 19.82 32.61 -16.19
C ALA A 4 19.28 32.15 -17.56
N ALA A 5 17.99 32.33 -17.80
CA ALA A 5 17.36 32.00 -19.07
C ALA A 5 17.44 33.17 -20.07
N ARG A 6 17.56 32.83 -21.35
CA ARG A 6 17.78 33.77 -22.45
C ARG A 6 17.02 33.31 -23.69
N VAL A 7 16.96 34.18 -24.69
CA VAL A 7 16.45 33.80 -26.02
C VAL A 7 17.19 32.56 -26.56
N ASP A 8 16.43 31.70 -27.24
CA ASP A 8 16.79 30.38 -27.76
C ASP A 8 17.15 29.31 -26.71
N ASP A 9 17.13 29.63 -25.42
CA ASP A 9 17.28 28.58 -24.42
C ASP A 9 16.03 27.66 -24.46
N PRO A 10 16.22 26.32 -24.37
CA PRO A 10 15.17 25.34 -24.62
C PRO A 10 14.14 25.28 -23.49
N ILE A 11 12.91 24.90 -23.88
CA ILE A 11 11.85 24.48 -22.96
C ILE A 11 11.50 23.01 -23.19
N GLN A 12 11.01 22.36 -22.14
CA GLN A 12 10.61 20.95 -22.17
C GLN A 12 9.32 20.71 -21.39
N HIS A 13 8.58 19.69 -21.80
CA HIS A 13 7.52 19.09 -21.00
C HIS A 13 8.03 17.82 -20.32
N THR A 14 7.29 17.34 -19.33
CA THR A 14 7.47 15.99 -18.81
C THR A 14 6.63 15.01 -19.64
N GLY A 15 6.71 13.72 -19.32
CA GLY A 15 5.81 12.72 -19.87
C GLY A 15 4.62 12.42 -18.95
N SER A 16 4.22 13.33 -18.05
CA SER A 16 3.29 13.06 -16.94
C SER A 16 1.91 12.65 -17.44
N LEU A 17 1.35 13.36 -18.43
CA LEU A 17 0.04 13.02 -18.98
C LEU A 17 0.05 11.67 -19.69
N THR A 18 1.06 11.43 -20.53
CA THR A 18 1.23 10.15 -21.24
C THR A 18 1.41 8.99 -20.27
N GLY A 19 2.25 9.19 -19.25
CA GLY A 19 2.48 8.23 -18.19
C GLY A 19 1.19 7.92 -17.43
N LEU A 20 0.43 8.93 -17.05
CA LEU A 20 -0.87 8.79 -16.39
C LEU A 20 -1.84 7.94 -17.22
N LEU A 21 -2.02 8.26 -18.50
CA LEU A 21 -2.97 7.56 -19.37
C LEU A 21 -2.55 6.10 -19.59
N ALA A 22 -1.24 5.85 -19.80
CA ALA A 22 -0.71 4.50 -19.92
C ALA A 22 -0.88 3.71 -18.61
N GLY A 23 -0.57 4.32 -17.48
CA GLY A 23 -0.72 3.74 -16.15
C GLY A 23 -2.18 3.40 -15.84
N LEU A 24 -3.12 4.28 -16.21
CA LEU A 24 -4.56 4.05 -16.06
C LEU A 24 -4.99 2.80 -16.83
N ALA A 25 -4.59 2.69 -18.10
CA ALA A 25 -4.92 1.55 -18.94
C ALA A 25 -4.35 0.25 -18.39
N ILE A 26 -3.06 0.24 -18.01
CA ILE A 26 -2.38 -0.93 -17.44
C ILE A 26 -3.03 -1.35 -16.12
N GLY A 27 -3.35 -0.39 -15.26
CA GLY A 27 -4.02 -0.65 -13.98
C GLY A 27 -5.40 -1.28 -14.15
N ALA A 28 -6.19 -0.77 -15.10
CA ALA A 28 -7.51 -1.32 -15.40
C ALA A 28 -7.44 -2.75 -15.97
N ILE A 29 -6.55 -2.98 -16.95
CA ILE A 29 -6.37 -4.30 -17.58
C ILE A 29 -5.87 -5.32 -16.57
N GLY A 30 -4.87 -4.95 -15.76
CA GLY A 30 -4.32 -5.84 -14.74
C GLY A 30 -5.38 -6.32 -13.74
N ALA A 31 -6.28 -5.43 -13.32
CA ALA A 31 -7.41 -5.80 -12.46
C ALA A 31 -8.43 -6.69 -13.16
N ALA A 32 -8.81 -6.38 -14.40
CA ALA A 32 -9.80 -7.13 -15.15
C ALA A 32 -9.41 -8.61 -15.33
N LEU A 33 -8.11 -8.91 -15.44
CA LEU A 33 -7.60 -10.29 -15.54
C LEU A 33 -7.75 -11.10 -14.24
N VAL A 34 -7.84 -10.44 -13.09
CA VAL A 34 -7.93 -11.09 -11.76
C VAL A 34 -9.39 -11.26 -11.32
N VAL A 35 -10.29 -10.43 -11.84
CA VAL A 35 -11.69 -10.39 -11.45
C VAL A 35 -12.49 -11.44 -12.22
N SER A 36 -12.82 -12.55 -11.56
CA SER A 36 -13.56 -13.68 -12.15
C SER A 36 -15.07 -13.68 -11.83
N THR A 37 -15.53 -12.79 -10.95
CA THR A 37 -16.92 -12.76 -10.48
C THR A 37 -17.51 -11.38 -10.72
N GLY A 38 -18.63 -11.29 -11.44
CA GLY A 38 -19.33 -10.02 -11.64
C GLY A 38 -19.89 -9.48 -10.32
N GLY A 39 -19.86 -8.16 -10.12
CA GLY A 39 -20.40 -7.51 -8.92
C GLY A 39 -19.83 -6.11 -8.70
N LEU A 40 -20.37 -5.38 -7.71
CA LEU A 40 -19.90 -4.02 -7.40
C LEU A 40 -18.43 -4.00 -6.93
N ALA A 41 -18.00 -5.03 -6.19
CA ALA A 41 -16.60 -5.17 -5.76
C ALA A 41 -15.64 -5.36 -6.94
N ALA A 42 -16.06 -6.08 -7.98
CA ALA A 42 -15.30 -6.24 -9.22
C ALA A 42 -15.04 -4.90 -9.92
N VAL A 43 -16.09 -4.07 -10.04
CA VAL A 43 -15.99 -2.71 -10.62
C VAL A 43 -15.06 -1.84 -9.77
N ALA A 44 -15.19 -1.90 -8.44
CA ALA A 44 -14.33 -1.14 -7.54
C ALA A 44 -12.87 -1.59 -7.57
N ILE A 45 -12.57 -2.88 -7.75
CA ILE A 45 -11.19 -3.34 -7.95
C ILE A 45 -10.61 -2.71 -9.22
N VAL A 46 -11.35 -2.75 -10.33
CA VAL A 46 -10.90 -2.14 -11.60
C VAL A 46 -10.71 -0.62 -11.43
N GLY A 47 -11.66 0.09 -10.81
CA GLY A 47 -11.57 1.52 -10.56
C GLY A 47 -10.38 1.90 -9.66
N ALA A 48 -10.17 1.18 -8.55
CA ALA A 48 -9.05 1.40 -7.65
C ALA A 48 -7.71 1.10 -8.33
N SER A 49 -7.60 0.00 -9.08
CA SER A 49 -6.38 -0.36 -9.79
C SER A 49 -6.07 0.58 -10.95
N ALA A 50 -7.08 1.02 -11.70
CA ALA A 50 -6.92 2.03 -12.74
C ALA A 50 -6.41 3.35 -12.15
N ALA A 51 -7.01 3.83 -11.04
CA ALA A 51 -6.56 5.06 -10.37
C ALA A 51 -5.15 4.94 -9.77
N ALA A 52 -4.83 3.80 -9.14
CA ALA A 52 -3.48 3.54 -8.66
C ALA A 52 -2.46 3.47 -9.80
N GLY A 53 -2.81 2.79 -10.90
CA GLY A 53 -2.02 2.73 -12.11
C GLY A 53 -1.76 4.11 -12.71
N ALA A 54 -2.79 4.96 -12.77
CA ALA A 54 -2.69 6.34 -13.23
C ALA A 54 -1.69 7.16 -12.40
N GLY A 55 -1.78 7.09 -11.06
CA GLY A 55 -0.83 7.79 -10.18
C GLY A 55 0.61 7.29 -10.32
N ILE A 56 0.83 5.98 -10.45
CA ILE A 56 2.15 5.40 -10.70
C ILE A 56 2.69 5.81 -12.08
N GLY A 57 1.83 5.76 -13.10
CA GLY A 57 2.18 6.13 -14.45
C GLY A 57 2.55 7.61 -14.56
N GLN A 58 1.78 8.49 -13.91
CA GLN A 58 2.09 9.91 -13.83
C GLN A 58 3.43 10.17 -13.13
N LEU A 59 3.70 9.48 -12.01
CA LEU A 59 4.99 9.57 -11.33
C LEU A 59 6.14 9.23 -12.28
N ILE A 60 6.05 8.10 -12.99
CA ILE A 60 7.09 7.67 -13.95
C ILE A 60 7.24 8.71 -15.06
N GLY A 61 6.13 9.18 -15.62
CA GLY A 61 6.10 10.22 -16.65
C GLY A 61 6.70 11.56 -16.18
N SER A 62 6.61 11.86 -14.89
CA SER A 62 7.18 13.09 -14.31
C SER A 62 8.69 13.03 -14.10
N LEU A 63 9.34 11.87 -14.25
CA LEU A 63 10.78 11.75 -14.04
C LEU A 63 11.55 12.33 -15.23
N SER A 64 12.72 12.92 -14.98
CA SER A 64 13.50 13.61 -16.02
C SER A 64 13.93 12.75 -17.22
N ILE A 65 13.85 11.42 -17.13
CA ILE A 65 14.08 10.52 -18.27
C ILE A 65 12.95 10.57 -19.31
N CYS A 66 11.76 10.99 -18.89
CA CYS A 66 10.58 11.17 -19.72
C CYS A 66 10.41 12.62 -20.18
N ASP A 67 11.32 13.53 -19.80
CA ASP A 67 11.29 14.90 -20.27
C ASP A 67 11.73 14.96 -21.74
N HIS A 68 11.07 15.78 -22.54
CA HIS A 68 11.38 15.96 -23.95
C HIS A 68 11.29 17.43 -24.35
N GLY A 69 12.20 17.87 -25.22
CA GLY A 69 12.26 19.25 -25.69
C GLY A 69 11.05 19.59 -26.56
N THR A 70 10.36 20.69 -26.23
CA THR A 70 9.11 21.10 -26.90
C THR A 70 9.22 22.45 -27.57
N GLY A 71 10.33 23.17 -27.38
CA GLY A 71 10.65 24.38 -28.10
C GLY A 71 11.70 25.21 -27.39
N GLN A 72 11.60 26.54 -27.54
CA GLN A 72 12.61 27.48 -27.03
C GLN A 72 12.02 28.87 -26.78
N ILE A 73 12.70 29.66 -25.96
CA ILE A 73 12.38 31.06 -25.70
C ILE A 73 12.56 31.89 -26.99
N LEU A 74 11.58 32.73 -27.31
CA LEU A 74 11.56 33.56 -28.52
C LEU A 74 11.94 35.01 -28.28
N THR A 75 11.49 35.59 -27.17
CA THR A 75 11.69 37.03 -26.89
C THR A 75 12.44 37.25 -25.58
N GLY A 76 13.00 38.43 -25.42
CA GLY A 76 13.81 38.80 -24.25
C GLY A 76 13.90 40.33 -24.10
N SER A 77 14.67 40.76 -23.11
CA SER A 77 14.98 42.17 -22.87
C SER A 77 15.68 42.82 -24.07
N GLY A 78 15.25 44.03 -24.45
CA GLY A 78 15.89 44.79 -25.53
C GLY A 78 17.24 45.41 -25.16
N ASN A 79 17.62 45.46 -23.87
CA ASN A 79 18.85 46.12 -23.44
C ASN A 79 19.68 45.34 -22.41
N VAL A 80 19.14 44.29 -21.79
CA VAL A 80 19.90 43.41 -20.90
C VAL A 80 20.20 42.10 -21.61
N HIS A 81 21.48 41.83 -21.77
CA HIS A 81 21.99 40.65 -22.47
C HIS A 81 22.83 39.80 -21.52
N ILE A 82 22.69 38.48 -21.61
CA ILE A 82 23.45 37.50 -20.83
C ILE A 82 24.21 36.63 -21.82
N ASN A 83 25.54 36.70 -21.80
CA ASN A 83 26.41 36.08 -22.81
C ASN A 83 25.97 36.40 -24.25
N GLY A 84 25.71 37.67 -24.53
CA GLY A 84 25.35 38.16 -25.86
C GLY A 84 23.92 37.85 -26.33
N LYS A 85 23.11 37.12 -25.55
CA LYS A 85 21.70 36.87 -25.87
C LYS A 85 20.76 37.70 -24.99
N PRO A 86 19.62 38.19 -25.50
CA PRO A 86 18.61 38.88 -24.69
C PRO A 86 18.18 38.04 -23.48
N ALA A 87 18.16 38.64 -22.29
CA ALA A 87 17.73 37.98 -21.07
C ALA A 87 16.21 37.78 -21.04
N ALA A 88 15.75 36.59 -20.65
CA ALA A 88 14.34 36.25 -20.60
C ALA A 88 13.69 36.70 -19.28
N ARG A 89 12.42 37.11 -19.34
CA ARG A 89 11.66 37.66 -18.22
C ARG A 89 10.26 37.05 -18.15
N ALA A 90 9.77 36.84 -16.93
CA ALA A 90 8.39 36.43 -16.72
C ALA A 90 7.41 37.54 -17.13
N HIS A 91 6.14 37.17 -17.38
CA HIS A 91 4.99 38.01 -17.74
C HIS A 91 5.02 38.70 -19.11
N ILE A 92 6.20 38.94 -19.68
CA ILE A 92 6.32 39.67 -20.96
C ILE A 92 6.97 38.86 -22.07
N ASP A 93 7.96 38.02 -21.73
CA ASP A 93 8.68 37.27 -22.76
C ASP A 93 8.01 35.94 -23.04
N THR A 94 8.15 35.45 -24.27
CA THR A 94 7.41 34.30 -24.79
C THR A 94 8.33 33.20 -25.27
N ALA A 95 7.81 31.97 -25.30
CA ALA A 95 8.46 30.78 -25.82
C ALA A 95 7.57 30.09 -26.85
N LYS A 96 8.19 29.49 -27.86
CA LYS A 96 7.50 28.58 -28.78
C LYS A 96 7.34 27.24 -28.10
N CYS A 97 6.15 26.65 -28.17
CA CYS A 97 5.88 25.28 -27.73
C CYS A 97 5.20 24.53 -28.88
N ALA A 98 5.80 23.42 -29.34
CA ALA A 98 5.31 22.63 -30.46
C ALA A 98 4.03 21.84 -30.14
N GLU A 99 3.73 21.62 -28.86
CA GLU A 99 2.61 20.78 -28.41
C GLU A 99 1.30 21.55 -28.22
N HIS A 100 1.37 22.89 -28.16
CA HIS A 100 0.25 23.74 -27.77
C HIS A 100 -0.15 24.76 -28.84
N GLY A 101 -0.01 24.35 -30.10
CA GLY A 101 -0.38 25.14 -31.28
C GLY A 101 0.61 26.26 -31.63
N PRO A 102 0.28 27.11 -32.61
CA PRO A 102 1.21 28.11 -33.15
C PRO A 102 1.42 29.34 -32.24
N VAL A 103 0.56 29.55 -31.24
CA VAL A 103 0.58 30.74 -30.39
C VAL A 103 1.70 30.63 -29.34
N PRO A 104 2.67 31.57 -29.31
CA PRO A 104 3.71 31.61 -28.29
C PRO A 104 3.14 31.65 -26.86
N LYS A 105 3.85 31.03 -25.94
CA LYS A 105 3.46 30.89 -24.52
C LYS A 105 4.28 31.85 -23.68
N ILE A 106 3.62 32.66 -22.87
CA ILE A 106 4.28 33.59 -21.95
C ILE A 106 5.09 32.79 -20.92
N ILE A 107 6.27 33.29 -20.55
CA ILE A 107 7.01 32.78 -19.40
C ILE A 107 6.29 33.24 -18.14
N ALA A 108 5.74 32.31 -17.36
CA ALA A 108 4.86 32.58 -16.23
C ALA A 108 5.60 32.68 -14.89
N GLN A 109 6.88 32.28 -14.84
CA GLN A 109 7.67 32.28 -13.61
C GLN A 109 9.03 32.94 -13.79
N GLY A 110 9.54 33.51 -12.71
CA GLY A 110 10.87 34.12 -12.63
C GLY A 110 11.36 34.28 -11.20
N SER A 111 12.48 34.99 -11.04
CA SER A 111 13.03 35.34 -9.72
C SER A 111 12.14 36.35 -8.99
N GLY A 112 11.78 36.06 -7.74
CA GLY A 112 11.05 37.01 -6.88
C GLY A 112 11.90 38.16 -6.34
N THR A 113 13.22 38.15 -6.55
CA THR A 113 14.14 39.18 -6.02
C THR A 113 15.00 39.86 -7.07
N VAL A 114 15.10 39.30 -8.28
CA VAL A 114 15.90 39.85 -9.37
C VAL A 114 14.99 40.20 -10.53
N TYR A 115 15.01 41.48 -10.90
CA TYR A 115 14.14 42.03 -11.93
C TYR A 115 14.99 42.58 -13.09
N ILE A 116 14.55 42.32 -14.31
CA ILE A 116 15.12 42.88 -15.54
C ILE A 116 14.04 43.71 -16.21
N ASN A 117 14.28 45.02 -16.35
CA ASN A 117 13.28 45.99 -16.82
C ASN A 117 11.94 45.90 -16.06
N ASN A 118 12.00 45.82 -14.71
CA ASN A 118 10.84 45.69 -13.82
C ASN A 118 10.06 44.36 -13.90
N MET A 119 10.58 43.37 -14.62
CA MET A 119 9.96 42.05 -14.75
C MET A 119 10.82 40.98 -14.07
N PRO A 120 10.24 39.97 -13.41
CA PRO A 120 11.01 38.89 -12.79
C PRO A 120 11.92 38.20 -13.80
N ALA A 121 13.20 38.04 -13.48
CA ALA A 121 14.15 37.42 -14.39
C ALA A 121 13.95 35.89 -14.45
N ALA A 122 13.77 35.34 -15.65
CA ALA A 122 13.53 33.92 -15.85
C ALA A 122 14.83 33.10 -15.75
N ARG A 123 14.70 31.84 -15.30
CA ARG A 123 15.81 30.93 -15.01
C ARG A 123 15.49 29.52 -15.45
N VAL A 124 16.53 28.70 -15.53
CA VAL A 124 16.36 27.24 -15.61
C VAL A 124 15.50 26.77 -14.44
N GLY A 125 14.43 26.05 -14.78
CA GLY A 125 13.43 25.58 -13.83
C GLY A 125 12.15 26.38 -13.76
N ASP A 126 12.15 27.63 -14.21
CA ASP A 126 10.93 28.45 -14.27
C ASP A 126 10.02 27.98 -15.44
N ARG A 127 8.71 28.19 -15.31
CA ARG A 127 7.68 27.67 -16.23
C ARG A 127 7.09 28.72 -17.16
N THR A 128 6.61 28.27 -18.31
CA THR A 128 5.68 29.00 -19.18
C THR A 128 4.22 28.76 -18.77
N VAL A 129 3.29 29.53 -19.32
CA VAL A 129 1.84 29.38 -19.08
C VAL A 129 1.29 28.01 -19.48
N CYS A 130 1.98 27.24 -20.34
CA CYS A 130 1.57 25.88 -20.69
C CYS A 130 2.20 24.80 -19.80
N ASP A 131 2.83 25.17 -18.68
CA ASP A 131 3.61 24.30 -17.77
C ASP A 131 4.92 23.78 -18.38
N GLY A 132 5.40 24.42 -19.45
CA GLY A 132 6.68 24.09 -20.08
C GLY A 132 7.84 24.63 -19.24
N LYS A 133 8.80 23.78 -18.88
CA LYS A 133 9.93 24.14 -18.03
C LYS A 133 11.14 24.55 -18.86
N ILE A 134 11.79 25.67 -18.51
CA ILE A 134 13.07 26.05 -19.10
C ILE A 134 14.14 25.05 -18.67
N SER A 135 14.76 24.36 -19.62
CA SER A 135 15.61 23.19 -19.36
C SER A 135 17.11 23.47 -19.41
N ALA A 136 17.53 24.52 -20.10
CA ALA A 136 18.92 24.99 -20.10
C ALA A 136 18.98 26.51 -20.07
N GLY A 137 20.15 27.05 -19.74
CA GLY A 137 20.36 28.48 -19.58
C GLY A 137 21.82 28.86 -19.79
N SER A 138 22.19 30.00 -19.22
CA SER A 138 23.58 30.46 -19.21
C SER A 138 24.49 29.56 -18.37
N ASN A 139 25.62 29.13 -18.95
CA ASN A 139 26.58 28.25 -18.30
C ASN A 139 27.33 28.88 -17.12
N ASN A 140 27.38 30.21 -17.02
CA ASN A 140 28.19 30.94 -16.05
C ASN A 140 27.47 32.12 -15.39
N VAL A 141 26.22 32.40 -15.75
CA VAL A 141 25.40 33.43 -15.10
C VAL A 141 24.24 32.76 -14.40
N SER A 142 24.16 32.92 -13.09
CA SER A 142 23.09 32.39 -12.27
C SER A 142 22.32 33.52 -11.59
N ILE A 143 21.00 33.35 -11.48
CA ILE A 143 20.10 34.30 -10.83
C ILE A 143 19.52 33.64 -9.57
N GLY A 144 19.55 34.37 -8.47
CA GLY A 144 19.04 33.95 -7.16
C GLY A 144 17.56 34.22 -6.96
N GLY A 145 17.12 34.17 -5.69
CA GLY A 145 15.74 34.47 -5.29
C GLY A 145 14.81 33.26 -5.30
N GLY A 146 13.71 33.35 -4.54
CA GLY A 146 12.58 32.42 -4.67
C GLY A 146 11.89 32.54 -6.03
N THR A 147 10.99 31.62 -6.36
CA THR A 147 10.20 31.68 -7.60
C THR A 147 8.95 32.52 -7.39
N GLN A 148 8.75 33.51 -8.25
CA GLN A 148 7.51 34.27 -8.37
C GLN A 148 6.73 33.77 -9.59
N THR A 149 5.43 33.53 -9.41
CA THR A 149 4.52 33.22 -10.52
C THR A 149 3.76 34.49 -10.88
N THR A 150 3.90 34.95 -12.12
CA THR A 150 3.29 36.18 -12.63
C THR A 150 2.00 35.93 -13.38
N ASP A 151 1.85 34.75 -13.97
CA ASP A 151 0.72 34.38 -14.82
C ASP A 151 0.21 32.99 -14.45
N ALA A 152 -1.07 32.73 -14.72
CA ALA A 152 -1.66 31.43 -14.49
C ALA A 152 -0.97 30.38 -15.38
N ILE A 153 -0.67 29.22 -14.80
CA ILE A 153 -0.06 28.08 -15.49
C ILE A 153 -1.14 27.03 -15.69
N ASP A 154 -1.38 26.66 -16.94
CA ASP A 154 -2.19 25.51 -17.33
C ASP A 154 -1.35 24.24 -17.13
N PRO A 155 -1.66 23.38 -16.14
CA PRO A 155 -0.82 22.22 -15.82
C PRO A 155 -0.81 21.19 -16.96
N GLU A 156 0.32 20.49 -17.13
CA GLU A 156 0.47 19.46 -18.17
C GLU A 156 -0.58 18.34 -18.04
N VAL A 157 -0.94 17.99 -16.81
CA VAL A 157 -2.07 17.12 -16.51
C VAL A 157 -3.27 17.98 -16.12
N PRO A 158 -4.39 17.93 -16.88
CA PRO A 158 -5.56 18.74 -16.56
C PRO A 158 -6.12 18.43 -15.15
N GLU A 159 -6.37 19.47 -14.36
CA GLU A 159 -6.85 19.32 -12.97
C GLU A 159 -8.15 18.51 -12.88
N VAL A 160 -9.05 18.68 -13.86
CA VAL A 160 -10.31 17.92 -13.95
C VAL A 160 -10.06 16.42 -14.10
N LEU A 161 -9.03 16.05 -14.87
CA LEU A 161 -8.67 14.64 -15.08
C LEU A 161 -8.10 14.03 -13.79
N GLU A 162 -7.15 14.70 -13.14
CA GLU A 162 -6.59 14.22 -11.87
C GLU A 162 -7.66 14.09 -10.78
N ARG A 163 -8.51 15.10 -10.63
CA ARG A 163 -9.64 15.06 -9.68
C ARG A 163 -10.61 13.92 -9.99
N GLY A 164 -10.93 13.72 -11.26
CA GLY A 164 -11.79 12.63 -11.70
C GLY A 164 -11.23 11.26 -11.29
N ILE A 165 -9.94 11.02 -11.58
CA ILE A 165 -9.24 9.79 -11.23
C ILE A 165 -9.16 9.61 -9.72
N PHE A 166 -8.87 10.68 -8.98
CA PHE A 166 -8.86 10.67 -7.52
C PHE A 166 -10.22 10.26 -6.95
N TYR A 167 -11.32 10.83 -7.43
CA TYR A 167 -12.65 10.47 -6.97
C TYR A 167 -13.06 9.05 -7.34
N VAL A 168 -12.67 8.56 -8.52
CA VAL A 168 -12.86 7.16 -8.91
C VAL A 168 -12.09 6.23 -7.97
N GLY A 169 -10.82 6.53 -7.67
CA GLY A 169 -10.02 5.76 -6.73
C GLY A 169 -10.61 5.79 -5.31
N LEU A 170 -11.03 6.95 -4.84
CA LEU A 170 -11.62 7.13 -3.51
C LEU A 170 -12.97 6.43 -3.38
N GLY A 171 -13.88 6.62 -4.35
CA GLY A 171 -15.17 5.94 -4.38
C GLY A 171 -15.01 4.42 -4.43
N SER A 172 -14.06 3.93 -5.23
CA SER A 172 -13.69 2.51 -5.25
C SER A 172 -13.17 2.03 -3.89
N ALA A 173 -12.33 2.82 -3.23
CA ALA A 173 -11.82 2.47 -1.90
C ALA A 173 -12.94 2.32 -0.86
N PHE A 174 -13.97 3.18 -0.88
CA PHE A 174 -15.14 3.07 0.00
C PHE A 174 -16.04 1.86 -0.31
N VAL A 175 -16.02 1.33 -1.54
CA VAL A 175 -16.68 0.04 -1.85
C VAL A 175 -15.88 -1.13 -1.29
N LEU A 176 -14.54 -1.05 -1.31
CA LEU A 176 -13.66 -2.16 -0.94
C LEU A 176 -13.30 -2.20 0.55
N ALA A 177 -13.42 -1.09 1.26
CA ALA A 177 -13.01 -0.95 2.65
C ALA A 177 -13.96 -0.03 3.44
N SER A 178 -13.90 -0.13 4.76
CA SER A 178 -14.70 0.72 5.64
C SER A 178 -14.28 2.20 5.53
N PRO A 179 -15.19 3.14 5.87
CA PRO A 179 -14.85 4.55 5.89
C PRO A 179 -13.63 4.90 6.75
N VAL A 180 -13.48 4.26 7.91
CA VAL A 180 -12.34 4.51 8.81
C VAL A 180 -11.02 4.10 8.15
N VAL A 181 -10.98 2.94 7.49
CA VAL A 181 -9.79 2.45 6.77
C VAL A 181 -9.42 3.39 5.63
N VAL A 182 -10.41 3.83 4.84
CA VAL A 182 -10.19 4.73 3.71
C VAL A 182 -9.68 6.09 4.18
N ILE A 183 -10.34 6.70 5.17
CA ILE A 183 -9.96 8.02 5.70
C ILE A 183 -8.57 7.96 6.36
N ALA A 184 -8.31 6.96 7.21
CA ALA A 184 -7.02 6.82 7.87
C ALA A 184 -5.89 6.59 6.85
N GLY A 185 -6.13 5.76 5.83
CA GLY A 185 -5.20 5.57 4.72
C GLY A 185 -4.95 6.85 3.94
N LEU A 186 -5.98 7.63 3.64
CA LEU A 186 -5.84 8.90 2.92
C LEU A 186 -5.03 9.93 3.72
N VAL A 187 -5.40 10.15 5.00
CA VAL A 187 -4.74 11.14 5.88
C VAL A 187 -3.27 10.81 6.08
N LEU A 188 -2.96 9.56 6.43
CA LEU A 188 -1.57 9.16 6.63
C LEU A 188 -0.81 9.02 5.31
N GLY A 189 -1.49 8.75 4.20
CA GLY A 189 -0.91 8.82 2.86
C GLY A 189 -0.46 10.23 2.50
N PHE A 190 -1.32 11.24 2.69
CA PHE A 190 -0.92 12.65 2.49
C PHE A 190 0.23 13.06 3.41
N ALA A 191 0.12 12.76 4.71
CA ALA A 191 1.18 13.08 5.67
C ALA A 191 2.51 12.39 5.34
N GLY A 192 2.46 11.12 4.94
CA GLY A 192 3.63 10.38 4.49
C GLY A 192 4.22 10.95 3.21
N GLY A 193 3.38 11.40 2.27
CA GLY A 193 3.80 12.04 1.03
C GLY A 193 4.55 13.35 1.27
N GLU A 194 3.99 14.24 2.10
CA GLU A 194 4.62 15.50 2.50
C GLU A 194 5.94 15.27 3.25
N ALA A 195 5.96 14.33 4.19
CA ALA A 195 7.19 13.97 4.90
C ALA A 195 8.26 13.41 3.94
N GLY A 196 7.85 12.58 2.97
CA GLY A 196 8.70 12.05 1.92
C GLY A 196 9.23 13.15 0.98
N ALA A 197 8.39 14.10 0.60
CA ALA A 197 8.77 15.24 -0.23
C ALA A 197 9.76 16.16 0.50
N TRP A 198 9.52 16.44 1.78
CA TRP A 198 10.42 17.24 2.61
C TRP A 198 11.78 16.57 2.77
N ALA A 199 11.80 15.29 3.16
CA ALA A 199 13.04 14.53 3.32
C ALA A 199 13.78 14.39 1.98
N GLY A 200 13.04 14.12 0.91
CA GLY A 200 13.56 13.98 -0.44
C GLY A 200 14.15 15.27 -0.99
N GLY A 201 13.52 16.43 -0.74
CA GLY A 201 14.06 17.74 -1.13
C GLY A 201 15.38 18.04 -0.42
N LYS A 202 15.49 17.67 0.87
CA LYS A 202 16.74 17.83 1.63
C LYS A 202 17.86 16.89 1.19
N LEU A 203 17.53 15.66 0.79
CA LEU A 203 18.51 14.64 0.41
C LEU A 203 18.97 14.75 -1.05
N PHE A 204 18.05 15.10 -1.95
CA PHE A 204 18.26 15.02 -3.41
C PHE A 204 18.10 16.37 -4.12
N GLY A 205 17.69 17.41 -3.40
CA GLY A 205 17.38 18.74 -3.94
C GLY A 205 15.94 18.88 -4.37
N ASP A 206 15.43 20.11 -4.28
CA ASP A 206 14.07 20.45 -4.67
C ASP A 206 13.83 20.26 -6.18
N GLY A 207 12.73 19.62 -6.53
CA GLY A 207 12.34 19.27 -7.89
C GLY A 207 13.07 18.05 -8.47
N SER A 208 13.94 17.39 -7.71
CA SER A 208 14.70 16.22 -8.17
C SER A 208 13.82 14.97 -8.32
N ASN A 209 14.28 14.03 -9.15
CA ASN A 209 13.65 12.70 -9.26
C ASN A 209 13.64 11.97 -7.91
N GLY A 210 14.69 12.12 -7.10
CA GLY A 210 14.77 11.52 -5.77
C GLY A 210 13.69 12.06 -4.83
N GLN A 211 13.41 13.36 -4.87
CA GLN A 211 12.31 13.96 -4.09
C GLN A 211 10.95 13.38 -4.50
N LYS A 212 10.66 13.30 -5.80
CA LYS A 212 9.39 12.76 -6.33
C LYS A 212 9.18 11.32 -5.89
N LEU A 213 10.22 10.48 -5.99
CA LEU A 213 10.18 9.08 -5.56
C LEU A 213 10.01 8.93 -4.05
N MET A 214 10.69 9.76 -3.24
CA MET A 214 10.55 9.76 -1.79
C MET A 214 9.16 10.20 -1.35
N ALA A 215 8.57 11.22 -2.00
CA ALA A 215 7.20 11.64 -1.76
C ALA A 215 6.22 10.49 -2.05
N PHE A 216 6.34 9.84 -3.21
CA PHE A 216 5.50 8.70 -3.55
C PHE A 216 5.66 7.52 -2.57
N GLY A 217 6.92 7.16 -2.24
CA GLY A 217 7.21 6.09 -1.28
C GLY A 217 6.67 6.39 0.11
N GLY A 218 6.81 7.64 0.57
CA GLY A 218 6.24 8.13 1.82
C GLY A 218 4.71 8.04 1.83
N ALA A 219 4.06 8.43 0.73
CA ALA A 219 2.61 8.32 0.61
C ALA A 219 2.12 6.88 0.63
N LEU A 220 2.81 5.97 -0.07
CA LEU A 220 2.50 4.53 -0.05
C LEU A 220 2.64 3.93 1.36
N LEU A 221 3.74 4.24 2.05
CA LEU A 221 4.01 3.77 3.41
C LEU A 221 2.99 4.32 4.41
N GLY A 222 2.76 5.64 4.37
CA GLY A 222 1.78 6.32 5.22
C GLY A 222 0.37 5.76 4.99
N GLY A 223 -0.04 5.61 3.75
CA GLY A 223 -1.34 5.04 3.41
C GLY A 223 -1.49 3.58 3.87
N GLY A 224 -0.44 2.77 3.72
CA GLY A 224 -0.41 1.40 4.22
C GLY A 224 -0.54 1.31 5.74
N LEU A 225 0.18 2.16 6.48
CA LEU A 225 0.08 2.27 7.93
C LEU A 225 -1.31 2.77 8.36
N GLY A 226 -1.87 3.75 7.67
CA GLY A 226 -3.21 4.26 7.93
C GLY A 226 -4.29 3.22 7.70
N ALA A 227 -4.20 2.44 6.62
CA ALA A 227 -5.13 1.34 6.38
C ALA A 227 -5.03 0.26 7.47
N LYS A 228 -3.82 -0.08 7.93
CA LYS A 228 -3.61 -1.01 9.06
C LYS A 228 -4.19 -0.44 10.37
N GLY A 229 -3.96 0.84 10.66
CA GLY A 229 -4.49 1.54 11.82
C GLY A 229 -6.03 1.62 11.80
N GLY A 230 -6.62 1.88 10.63
CA GLY A 230 -8.07 1.85 10.46
C GLY A 230 -8.67 0.46 10.69
N LYS A 231 -8.02 -0.61 10.19
CA LYS A 231 -8.44 -1.99 10.49
C LYS A 231 -8.32 -2.32 11.98
N TRP A 232 -7.26 -1.84 12.63
CA TRP A 232 -7.07 -1.97 14.07
C TRP A 232 -8.17 -1.26 14.87
N PHE A 233 -8.61 -0.09 14.40
CA PHE A 233 -9.70 0.69 14.98
C PHE A 233 -11.03 -0.04 14.80
N ASP A 234 -11.39 -0.43 13.57
CA ASP A 234 -12.65 -1.14 13.28
C ASP A 234 -12.81 -2.43 14.08
N ALA A 235 -11.70 -3.11 14.36
CA ALA A 235 -11.68 -4.32 15.18
C ALA A 235 -12.00 -4.06 16.67
N ARG A 236 -11.84 -2.82 17.16
CA ARG A 236 -11.94 -2.47 18.59
C ARG A 236 -13.02 -1.45 18.89
N TYR A 237 -13.44 -0.67 17.91
CA TYR A 237 -14.30 0.48 18.08
C TYR A 237 -15.38 0.49 16.99
N GLU A 238 -16.53 1.03 17.35
CA GLU A 238 -17.63 1.32 16.45
C GLU A 238 -18.05 2.78 16.62
N ILE A 239 -18.40 3.41 15.50
CA ILE A 239 -18.89 4.78 15.47
C ILE A 239 -20.41 4.70 15.37
N LYS A 240 -21.12 5.05 16.45
CA LYS A 240 -22.58 5.18 16.44
C LYS A 240 -22.96 6.63 16.22
N VAL A 241 -23.80 6.87 15.22
CA VAL A 241 -24.34 8.19 14.91
C VAL A 241 -25.83 8.17 15.22
N GLN A 242 -26.25 8.88 16.28
CA GLN A 242 -27.67 9.07 16.59
C GLN A 242 -28.18 10.35 15.91
N GLY A 243 -28.49 10.24 14.61
CA GLY A 243 -28.99 11.34 13.79
C GLY A 243 -27.91 12.31 13.29
N VAL A 244 -28.15 12.89 12.11
CA VAL A 244 -27.22 13.80 11.42
C VAL A 244 -27.42 15.22 11.94
N GLY A 245 -26.85 15.52 13.11
CA GLY A 245 -26.81 16.87 13.67
C GLY A 245 -25.51 17.60 13.28
N SER A 246 -25.60 18.89 12.96
CA SER A 246 -24.54 19.75 12.38
C SER A 246 -23.27 19.90 13.23
N ASN A 247 -23.26 19.42 14.47
CA ASN A 247 -22.26 19.77 15.47
C ASN A 247 -21.35 18.59 15.89
N LEU A 248 -21.45 17.43 15.22
CA LEU A 248 -20.76 16.16 15.57
C LEU A 248 -21.02 15.63 17.01
N ALA A 249 -21.78 16.34 17.84
CA ALA A 249 -22.11 15.95 19.22
C ALA A 249 -22.88 14.62 19.34
N ASN A 250 -23.46 14.15 18.23
CA ASN A 250 -24.21 12.90 18.16
C ASN A 250 -23.38 11.69 17.70
N VAL A 251 -22.06 11.89 17.49
CA VAL A 251 -21.12 10.83 17.11
C VAL A 251 -20.47 10.28 18.38
N LYS A 252 -20.81 9.04 18.74
CA LYS A 252 -20.21 8.35 19.88
C LYS A 252 -19.28 7.26 19.37
N ILE A 253 -18.00 7.37 19.69
CA ILE A 253 -17.05 6.27 19.53
C ILE A 253 -17.21 5.37 20.74
N GLN A 254 -17.75 4.18 20.52
CA GLN A 254 -17.85 3.16 21.56
C GLN A 254 -16.80 2.09 21.26
N ARG A 255 -16.14 1.59 22.29
CA ARG A 255 -15.43 0.32 22.15
C ARG A 255 -16.48 -0.68 21.69
N ARG A 256 -16.22 -1.39 20.59
CA ARG A 256 -17.02 -2.58 20.30
C ARG A 256 -16.95 -3.41 21.57
N ALA A 257 -18.11 -3.78 22.11
CA ALA A 257 -18.13 -4.83 23.11
C ALA A 257 -17.29 -5.96 22.51
N VAL A 258 -16.28 -6.42 23.25
CA VAL A 258 -15.74 -7.74 22.97
C VAL A 258 -16.99 -8.60 23.06
N ALA A 259 -17.52 -9.01 21.91
CA ALA A 259 -18.39 -10.15 21.91
C ALA A 259 -17.49 -11.25 22.46
N THR A 260 -17.58 -11.49 23.77
CA THR A 260 -17.76 -12.84 24.24
C THR A 260 -18.96 -13.33 23.45
N ASP A 261 -18.71 -13.77 22.22
CA ASP A 261 -19.73 -14.25 21.30
C ASP A 261 -20.13 -15.63 21.80
N GLU A 262 -20.82 -15.63 22.94
CA GLU A 262 -21.84 -16.61 23.17
C GLU A 262 -22.89 -16.42 22.06
N SER A 263 -22.66 -16.96 20.86
CA SER A 263 -23.67 -17.68 20.04
C SER A 263 -23.49 -17.70 18.51
N VAL A 264 -22.46 -17.15 17.86
CA VAL A 264 -22.16 -17.60 16.47
C VAL A 264 -21.37 -18.91 16.52
N LYS A 265 -22.08 -20.02 16.74
CA LYS A 265 -21.48 -21.36 16.63
C LYS A 265 -20.90 -21.53 15.22
N VAL A 266 -19.58 -21.57 15.12
CA VAL A 266 -18.89 -21.91 13.87
C VAL A 266 -19.47 -23.24 13.37
N PRO A 267 -19.94 -23.33 12.11
CA PRO A 267 -20.60 -24.54 11.64
C PRO A 267 -19.63 -25.72 11.62
N THR A 268 -20.12 -26.89 12.02
CA THR A 268 -19.40 -28.16 11.90
C THR A 268 -19.67 -28.81 10.55
N HIS A 269 -18.68 -29.51 10.00
CA HIS A 269 -18.82 -30.25 8.74
C HIS A 269 -18.32 -31.68 8.94
N LYS A 270 -19.12 -32.66 8.53
CA LYS A 270 -18.72 -34.07 8.58
C LYS A 270 -17.64 -34.34 7.54
N VAL A 271 -16.56 -34.96 7.97
CA VAL A 271 -15.53 -35.48 7.09
C VAL A 271 -15.88 -36.89 6.59
N PRO A 272 -15.53 -37.24 5.34
CA PRO A 272 -15.91 -38.54 4.75
C PRO A 272 -15.12 -39.73 5.33
N TYR A 273 -13.98 -39.48 5.97
CA TYR A 273 -13.13 -40.50 6.59
C TYR A 273 -12.54 -39.99 7.91
N SER A 274 -12.17 -40.90 8.81
CA SER A 274 -11.40 -40.57 10.02
C SER A 274 -9.88 -40.62 9.73
N PRO A 275 -9.07 -39.82 10.47
CA PRO A 275 -7.62 -39.88 10.38
C PRO A 275 -7.07 -41.29 10.56
N VAL A 276 -5.98 -41.57 9.86
CA VAL A 276 -5.34 -42.88 9.86
C VAL A 276 -4.22 -42.87 10.90
N THR A 277 -4.20 -43.88 11.79
CA THR A 277 -3.12 -44.01 12.78
C THR A 277 -1.79 -44.37 12.10
N LYS A 278 -0.66 -44.19 12.81
CA LYS A 278 0.67 -44.55 12.26
C LYS A 278 0.73 -46.02 11.78
N ALA A 279 0.16 -46.94 12.55
CA ALA A 279 0.11 -48.35 12.20
C ALA A 279 -0.81 -48.63 11.00
N GLN A 280 -2.01 -48.05 10.97
CA GLN A 280 -2.93 -48.19 9.84
C GLN A 280 -2.31 -47.61 8.55
N ARG A 281 -1.61 -46.48 8.65
CA ARG A 281 -0.95 -45.83 7.50
C ARG A 281 0.17 -46.71 6.95
N ALA A 282 0.94 -47.36 7.81
CA ALA A 282 1.97 -48.31 7.39
C ALA A 282 1.34 -49.49 6.63
N ASN A 283 0.28 -50.09 7.17
CA ASN A 283 -0.44 -51.19 6.52
C ASN A 283 -1.01 -50.78 5.14
N LEU A 284 -1.69 -49.64 5.06
CA LEU A 284 -2.25 -49.12 3.79
C LEU A 284 -1.15 -48.84 2.75
N LYS A 285 0.05 -48.40 3.18
CA LYS A 285 1.18 -48.21 2.27
C LYS A 285 1.73 -49.55 1.75
N THR A 286 1.88 -50.55 2.60
CA THR A 286 2.30 -51.90 2.18
C THR A 286 1.29 -52.52 1.20
N LYS A 287 -0.02 -52.33 1.43
CA LYS A 287 -1.06 -52.75 0.49
C LYS A 287 -1.01 -51.98 -0.84
N LEU A 288 -0.67 -50.68 -0.80
CA LEU A 288 -0.49 -49.85 -2.00
C LEU A 288 0.71 -50.35 -2.85
N GLU A 289 1.85 -50.62 -2.20
CA GLU A 289 3.06 -51.13 -2.82
C GLU A 289 2.85 -52.53 -3.44
N SER A 290 2.13 -53.40 -2.73
CA SER A 290 1.76 -54.74 -3.22
C SER A 290 0.58 -54.76 -4.19
N ARG A 291 0.01 -53.60 -4.54
CA ARG A 291 -1.18 -53.45 -5.42
C ARG A 291 -2.42 -54.23 -4.96
N THR A 292 -2.53 -54.50 -3.67
CA THR A 292 -3.67 -55.20 -3.04
C THR A 292 -4.66 -54.23 -2.37
N LEU A 293 -4.37 -52.93 -2.41
CA LEU A 293 -5.20 -51.89 -1.81
C LEU A 293 -6.56 -51.75 -2.52
N THR A 294 -7.64 -51.78 -1.77
CA THR A 294 -8.98 -51.52 -2.30
C THR A 294 -9.19 -50.04 -2.65
N ARG A 295 -10.19 -49.74 -3.48
CA ARG A 295 -10.52 -48.36 -3.88
C ARG A 295 -10.86 -47.47 -2.68
N ASP A 296 -11.58 -47.99 -1.69
CA ASP A 296 -11.98 -47.20 -0.51
C ASP A 296 -10.83 -47.01 0.48
N GLU A 297 -9.95 -48.00 0.63
CA GLU A 297 -8.69 -47.86 1.36
C GLU A 297 -7.78 -46.79 0.73
N TYR A 298 -7.71 -46.74 -0.60
CA TYR A 298 -7.01 -45.68 -1.32
C TYR A 298 -7.60 -44.30 -1.05
N LYS A 299 -8.93 -44.15 -1.19
CA LYS A 299 -9.61 -42.87 -0.92
C LYS A 299 -9.37 -42.40 0.52
N ARG A 300 -9.41 -43.32 1.50
CA ARG A 300 -9.12 -43.02 2.90
C ARG A 300 -7.67 -42.56 3.10
N LEU A 301 -6.70 -43.26 2.50
CA LEU A 301 -5.28 -42.91 2.59
C LEU A 301 -4.99 -41.54 1.94
N ASP A 302 -5.55 -41.29 0.76
CA ASP A 302 -5.36 -40.03 0.06
C ASP A 302 -6.06 -38.86 0.78
N TRP A 303 -7.26 -39.09 1.32
CA TRP A 303 -7.96 -38.12 2.15
C TRP A 303 -7.15 -37.75 3.40
N ASP A 304 -6.61 -38.74 4.13
CA ASP A 304 -5.79 -38.50 5.33
C ASP A 304 -4.51 -37.71 5.02
N ARG A 305 -3.88 -37.99 3.88
CA ARG A 305 -2.74 -37.22 3.36
C ARG A 305 -3.12 -35.76 3.09
N ARG A 306 -4.21 -35.53 2.34
CA ARG A 306 -4.69 -34.17 2.01
C ARG A 306 -5.09 -33.40 3.27
N PHE A 307 -5.80 -34.05 4.19
CA PHE A 307 -6.24 -33.46 5.44
C PHE A 307 -5.07 -33.12 6.37
N SER A 308 -4.08 -34.01 6.49
CA SER A 308 -2.84 -33.75 7.23
C SER A 308 -2.06 -32.57 6.65
N ASN A 309 -1.93 -32.50 5.32
CA ASN A 309 -1.29 -31.36 4.64
C ASN A 309 -2.06 -30.06 4.88
N LYS A 310 -3.40 -30.10 4.89
CA LYS A 310 -4.23 -28.93 5.16
C LYS A 310 -3.99 -28.37 6.57
N ARG A 311 -3.94 -29.23 7.59
CA ARG A 311 -3.63 -28.86 8.98
C ARG A 311 -2.21 -28.29 9.13
N ALA A 312 -1.22 -28.98 8.55
CA ALA A 312 0.17 -28.52 8.56
C ALA A 312 0.33 -27.15 7.89
N LYS A 313 -0.43 -26.89 6.82
CA LYS A 313 -0.45 -25.59 6.13
C LYS A 313 -0.96 -24.47 7.04
N GLY A 314 -1.97 -24.72 7.87
CA GLY A 314 -2.47 -23.75 8.85
C GLY A 314 -1.38 -23.33 9.84
N VAL A 315 -0.71 -24.32 10.45
CA VAL A 315 0.39 -24.09 11.40
C VAL A 315 1.59 -23.39 10.74
N SER A 316 1.96 -23.80 9.53
CA SER A 316 3.07 -23.19 8.79
C SER A 316 2.79 -21.73 8.42
N ARG A 317 1.56 -21.42 7.99
CA ARG A 317 1.12 -20.04 7.71
C ARG A 317 1.13 -19.19 8.98
N PHE A 318 0.66 -19.74 10.10
CA PHE A 318 0.69 -19.04 11.38
C PHE A 318 2.11 -18.59 11.75
N TRP A 319 3.09 -19.51 11.71
CA TRP A 319 4.47 -19.15 12.03
C TRP A 319 5.10 -18.19 11.01
N ALA A 320 4.68 -18.26 9.74
CA ALA A 320 5.11 -17.30 8.72
C ALA A 320 4.57 -15.90 8.99
N ASP A 321 3.29 -15.79 9.34
CA ASP A 321 2.64 -14.53 9.70
C ASP A 321 3.27 -13.96 10.98
N GLU A 322 3.56 -14.81 11.97
CA GLU A 322 4.21 -14.41 13.22
C GLU A 322 5.61 -13.83 12.98
N ARG A 323 6.43 -14.50 12.15
CA ARG A 323 7.73 -13.97 11.72
C ARG A 323 7.59 -12.64 10.98
N ALA A 324 6.62 -12.53 10.08
CA ALA A 324 6.43 -11.33 9.28
C ALA A 324 6.10 -10.12 10.18
N LYS A 325 5.24 -10.30 11.18
CA LYS A 325 4.94 -9.26 12.19
C LYS A 325 6.18 -8.84 12.97
N LEU A 326 6.93 -9.80 13.50
CA LEU A 326 8.14 -9.49 14.28
C LEU A 326 9.22 -8.77 13.46
N LYS A 327 9.38 -9.11 12.17
CA LYS A 327 10.30 -8.40 11.27
C LYS A 327 9.91 -6.95 11.03
N LEU A 328 8.62 -6.64 11.09
CA LEU A 328 8.07 -5.29 10.92
C LEU A 328 8.06 -4.49 12.23
N GLY A 329 8.57 -5.06 13.34
CA GLY A 329 8.51 -4.43 14.67
C GLY A 329 7.10 -4.44 15.28
N GLU A 330 6.15 -5.17 14.70
CA GLU A 330 4.80 -5.31 15.24
C GLU A 330 4.79 -6.27 16.45
N SER A 331 3.81 -6.10 17.33
CA SER A 331 3.56 -7.05 18.42
C SER A 331 3.13 -8.42 17.85
N GLY A 332 3.70 -9.48 18.43
CA GLY A 332 3.31 -10.86 18.10
C GLY A 332 1.92 -11.23 18.62
N THR A 333 1.50 -12.47 18.32
CA THR A 333 0.26 -13.06 18.86
C THR A 333 0.34 -13.40 20.35
N ARG A 334 1.56 -13.52 20.90
CA ARG A 334 1.84 -13.66 22.33
C ARG A 334 2.90 -12.65 22.76
N SER A 335 3.09 -12.50 24.06
CA SER A 335 4.12 -11.67 24.68
C SER A 335 5.49 -12.34 24.63
N TRP A 336 6.03 -12.51 23.42
CA TRP A 336 7.29 -13.23 23.22
C TRP A 336 8.48 -12.58 23.94
N SER A 337 9.27 -13.40 24.63
CA SER A 337 10.56 -13.00 25.17
C SER A 337 11.54 -12.62 24.04
N PRO A 338 12.61 -11.85 24.33
CA PRO A 338 13.63 -11.53 23.34
C PRO A 338 14.23 -12.78 22.67
N GLU A 339 14.47 -13.85 23.43
CA GLU A 339 15.02 -15.12 22.95
C GLU A 339 14.02 -15.83 22.03
N GLN A 340 12.75 -15.89 22.43
CA GLN A 340 11.68 -16.48 21.62
C GLN A 340 11.51 -15.73 20.30
N LYS A 341 11.57 -14.39 20.32
CA LYS A 341 11.56 -13.58 19.10
C LYS A 341 12.74 -13.93 18.18
N ALA A 342 13.94 -14.08 18.74
CA ALA A 342 15.13 -14.46 17.96
C ALA A 342 14.98 -15.86 17.33
N ASP A 343 14.44 -16.83 18.07
CA ASP A 343 14.14 -18.16 17.54
C ASP A 343 13.14 -18.09 16.39
N ILE A 344 12.01 -17.40 16.59
CA ILE A 344 10.99 -17.22 15.55
C ILE A 344 11.61 -16.58 14.30
N LEU A 345 12.35 -15.47 14.45
CA LEU A 345 12.98 -14.76 13.33
C LEU A 345 13.99 -15.62 12.55
N THR A 346 14.69 -16.54 13.22
CA THR A 346 15.64 -17.49 12.61
C THR A 346 15.00 -18.80 12.17
N ASN A 347 13.66 -18.87 12.15
CA ASN A 347 12.88 -20.05 11.77
C ASN A 347 13.15 -21.29 12.67
N LYS A 348 13.52 -21.05 13.92
CA LYS A 348 13.59 -22.05 14.99
C LYS A 348 12.28 -22.07 15.77
N THR A 349 11.95 -23.22 16.34
CA THR A 349 10.79 -23.36 17.23
C THR A 349 11.12 -22.74 18.59
N PRO A 350 10.40 -21.69 19.02
CA PRO A 350 10.65 -21.06 20.31
C PRO A 350 10.30 -22.03 21.46
N LYS A 351 10.91 -21.80 22.61
CA LYS A 351 10.72 -22.63 23.81
C LYS A 351 10.27 -21.82 25.01
N TYR A 352 9.58 -22.50 25.92
CA TYR A 352 9.25 -22.00 27.26
C TYR A 352 9.55 -23.11 28.26
N ASN A 353 10.36 -22.82 29.28
CA ASN A 353 10.82 -23.80 30.29
C ASN A 353 11.35 -25.13 29.71
N GLY A 354 12.04 -25.06 28.56
CA GLY A 354 12.58 -26.22 27.85
C GLY A 354 11.59 -26.95 26.93
N GLU A 355 10.29 -26.65 27.04
CA GLU A 355 9.26 -27.19 26.15
C GLU A 355 9.16 -26.39 24.85
N SER A 356 8.97 -27.10 23.73
CA SER A 356 8.72 -26.46 22.44
C SER A 356 7.32 -25.89 22.37
N ILE A 357 7.21 -24.62 21.99
CA ILE A 357 5.93 -23.96 21.72
C ILE A 357 5.47 -24.36 20.32
N GLN A 358 4.29 -24.96 20.22
CA GLN A 358 3.72 -25.48 18.98
C GLN A 358 2.40 -24.77 18.66
N GLY A 359 2.10 -24.64 17.36
CA GLY A 359 0.80 -24.16 16.92
C GLY A 359 -0.21 -25.30 16.95
N HIS A 360 -1.28 -25.16 17.75
CA HIS A 360 -2.41 -26.08 17.74
C HIS A 360 -3.68 -25.36 17.26
N HIS A 361 -4.68 -26.13 16.81
CA HIS A 361 -5.95 -25.58 16.35
C HIS A 361 -6.86 -25.22 17.53
N LYS A 362 -7.48 -24.03 17.51
CA LYS A 362 -8.46 -23.58 18.51
C LYS A 362 -9.82 -24.23 18.31
N TYR A 363 -10.26 -24.34 17.06
CA TYR A 363 -11.39 -25.15 16.62
C TYR A 363 -10.86 -26.49 16.11
N ASN A 364 -11.39 -27.61 16.62
CA ASN A 364 -11.04 -28.95 16.15
C ASN A 364 -11.08 -29.01 14.62
N ALA A 365 -9.97 -29.39 13.99
CA ALA A 365 -9.85 -29.46 12.54
C ALA A 365 -10.76 -30.54 11.90
N LEU A 366 -11.19 -31.55 12.65
CA LEU A 366 -12.11 -32.59 12.18
C LEU A 366 -13.55 -32.09 12.08
N ASP A 367 -13.98 -31.32 13.07
CA ASP A 367 -15.32 -30.74 13.09
C ASP A 367 -15.39 -29.46 12.26
N HIS A 368 -14.28 -28.74 12.13
CA HIS A 368 -14.17 -27.50 11.35
C HIS A 368 -13.10 -27.59 10.25
N PRO A 369 -13.23 -28.54 9.29
CA PRO A 369 -12.24 -28.74 8.24
C PRO A 369 -12.05 -27.53 7.33
N GLN A 370 -13.04 -26.63 7.25
CA GLN A 370 -12.93 -25.35 6.54
C GLN A 370 -11.88 -24.41 7.18
N LEU A 371 -11.66 -24.51 8.49
CA LEU A 371 -10.70 -23.69 9.25
C LEU A 371 -9.32 -24.36 9.40
N ALA A 372 -9.16 -25.61 8.97
CA ALA A 372 -7.93 -26.38 9.21
C ALA A 372 -6.65 -25.74 8.65
N SER A 373 -6.76 -24.95 7.57
CA SER A 373 -5.64 -24.24 6.93
C SER A 373 -5.61 -22.73 7.20
N ASP A 374 -6.50 -22.24 8.05
CA ASP A 374 -6.57 -20.83 8.43
C ASP A 374 -5.58 -20.58 9.58
N PRO A 375 -4.55 -19.72 9.39
CA PRO A 375 -3.61 -19.38 10.47
C PRO A 375 -4.29 -18.71 11.67
N LYS A 376 -5.46 -18.07 11.51
CA LYS A 376 -6.21 -17.46 12.63
C LYS A 376 -6.83 -18.48 13.58
N ASN A 377 -6.98 -19.72 13.12
CA ASN A 377 -7.41 -20.84 13.94
C ASN A 377 -6.24 -21.47 14.72
N ILE A 378 -5.02 -20.96 14.59
CA ILE A 378 -3.86 -21.50 15.31
C ILE A 378 -3.61 -20.68 16.57
N TYR A 379 -3.33 -21.37 17.67
CA TYR A 379 -2.86 -20.80 18.91
C TYR A 379 -1.52 -21.43 19.28
N PRO A 380 -0.48 -20.62 19.58
CA PRO A 380 0.80 -21.12 20.04
C PRO A 380 0.72 -21.47 21.54
N ALA A 381 1.04 -22.70 21.90
CA ALA A 381 1.09 -23.17 23.28
C ALA A 381 2.22 -24.18 23.45
N THR A 382 2.72 -24.34 24.67
CA THR A 382 3.53 -25.52 25.01
C THR A 382 2.67 -26.77 24.98
N ARG A 383 3.30 -27.95 25.14
CA ARG A 383 2.54 -29.19 25.23
C ARG A 383 1.69 -29.21 26.50
N THR A 384 2.22 -28.67 27.59
CA THR A 384 1.54 -28.58 28.87
C THR A 384 0.35 -27.63 28.83
N GLU A 385 0.51 -26.39 28.38
CA GLU A 385 -0.60 -25.45 28.19
C GLU A 385 -1.67 -26.02 27.23
N HIS A 386 -1.26 -26.64 26.12
CA HIS A 386 -2.20 -27.26 25.19
C HIS A 386 -3.01 -28.39 25.85
N PHE A 387 -2.38 -29.23 26.66
CA PHE A 387 -3.08 -30.33 27.34
C PHE A 387 -3.99 -29.84 28.47
N GLU A 388 -3.46 -29.00 29.36
CA GLU A 388 -4.15 -28.59 30.58
C GLU A 388 -5.20 -27.51 30.34
N ARG A 389 -4.89 -26.49 29.50
CA ARG A 389 -5.79 -25.36 29.21
C ARG A 389 -6.77 -25.71 28.10
N TRP A 390 -6.28 -26.22 26.97
CA TRP A 390 -7.11 -26.41 25.78
C TRP A 390 -7.85 -27.74 25.75
N HIS A 391 -7.33 -28.76 26.42
CA HIS A 391 -7.97 -30.07 26.54
C HIS A 391 -8.43 -30.41 27.97
N GLY A 392 -8.20 -29.54 28.97
CA GLY A 392 -8.65 -29.76 30.34
C GLY A 392 -8.09 -31.04 30.97
N GLY A 393 -6.86 -31.44 30.61
CA GLY A 393 -6.24 -32.67 31.10
C GLY A 393 -6.70 -33.95 30.39
N ASN A 394 -7.44 -33.85 29.28
CA ASN A 394 -7.88 -35.01 28.51
C ASN A 394 -7.96 -34.73 26.99
N TRP A 395 -7.07 -35.35 26.21
CA TRP A 395 -7.02 -35.21 24.74
C TRP A 395 -8.31 -35.60 24.00
N ARG A 396 -9.27 -36.25 24.67
CA ARG A 396 -10.59 -36.57 24.10
C ARG A 396 -11.57 -35.39 24.15
N ASN A 397 -11.26 -34.34 24.90
CA ASN A 397 -12.07 -33.13 24.94
C ASN A 397 -11.80 -32.31 23.67
N ASP A 398 -12.86 -31.88 22.99
CA ASP A 398 -12.75 -31.00 21.82
C ASP A 398 -12.76 -29.53 22.21
N SER A 399 -11.90 -28.74 21.57
CA SER A 399 -11.89 -27.29 21.67
C SER A 399 -12.72 -26.65 20.55
N PHE A 400 -13.57 -25.69 20.93
CA PHE A 400 -14.48 -24.96 20.02
C PHE A 400 -14.14 -23.48 19.97
N GLY A 401 -12.89 -23.18 19.64
CA GLY A 401 -12.40 -21.80 19.53
C GLY A 401 -11.88 -21.21 20.85
N GLU A 402 -12.26 -21.82 21.96
CA GLU A 402 -11.93 -21.43 23.33
C GLU A 402 -11.30 -22.60 24.11
N PRO A 403 -10.48 -22.31 25.13
CA PRO A 403 -9.91 -23.35 25.98
C PRO A 403 -10.98 -24.03 26.84
N VAL A 404 -10.83 -25.34 27.07
CA VAL A 404 -11.74 -26.13 27.91
C VAL A 404 -11.58 -25.79 29.40
N ASN A 405 -10.38 -25.41 29.84
CA ASN A 405 -10.08 -25.04 31.23
C ASN A 405 -9.54 -23.60 31.31
N PHE A 406 -10.43 -22.66 31.60
CA PHE A 406 -10.09 -21.24 31.76
C PHE A 406 -9.22 -20.95 32.99
N ASN A 407 -9.23 -21.85 33.99
CA ASN A 407 -8.51 -21.65 35.25
C ASN A 407 -7.01 -21.96 35.12
N TYR A 408 -6.59 -22.68 34.08
CA TYR A 408 -5.17 -22.89 33.81
C TYR A 408 -4.59 -21.64 33.14
N PRO A 409 -3.57 -20.97 33.71
CA PRO A 409 -3.05 -19.71 33.18
C PRO A 409 -2.37 -19.87 31.82
N GLU A 410 -2.22 -18.79 31.07
CA GLU A 410 -1.34 -18.75 29.90
C GLU A 410 0.12 -18.75 30.38
N GLU A 411 0.95 -19.65 29.85
CA GLU A 411 2.30 -19.88 30.38
C GLU A 411 3.29 -18.72 30.10
N PHE A 412 3.09 -17.97 29.02
CA PHE A 412 4.03 -16.93 28.54
C PHE A 412 3.37 -15.77 27.77
#